data_AF-A0A959HVQ0-F1
#
_entry.id   AF-A0A959HVQ0-F1
#
_cell.length_a   1.000
_cell.length_b   1.000
_cell.length_c   1.000
_cell.angle_alpha   90.00
_cell.angle_beta   90.00
_cell.angle_gamma   90.00
#
_symmetry.space_group_name_H-M   'P 1'
#
loop_
_entity.id
_entity.type
_entity.pdbx_description
1 polymer ?
#
loop_
_entity_poly.entity_id
_entity_poly.type
_entity_poly.pdbx_seq_one_letter_code
_entity_poly.pdbx_strand_id
1 'polypeptide(L)'
;NTATYPRMLDGNGQEIYVLSAVSRTNLEADKKAFAELMKCIKRIDEGSRTVIMIQVENEPGSMWTDRDYSEAADRIFEKQVPGEIIQKLGKKPGSWPEVFGVDAPESFNAYCIARYIDEIAAEGRRTYNLPMYTNVWIRENAFQRPGEYPSGGPTSNMIEMWKAAAPHLDLLALDIYHGNPGIFNELCDRYDRPDNPLFIPEMGNGNNFARFQFYALGNFNAIGVAPYGIDPFHVDPHDQRDKENLDGRFDGIARNYRLLRKAVSPITRLQGSGKLVAIGEEEGMSEQLIRLEGYDVLFNFGFPTYKNRADRTGRALIGQLAEDEFLLVGFDTRFTFRPAYGSGYNAAEYVLVEQGRYEGNQWVRERIWNGDALYHSTLPADGAVLRIKLRKVQSAGNIREKANFDKN
;
A
#
# COMPACT_ATOMS: atom_id res chain seq x y z
N ASN A 1 15.68 13.53 -31.16
CA ASN A 1 16.84 14.45 -31.29
C ASN A 1 17.71 14.29 -30.04
N THR A 2 18.61 13.31 -30.03
CA THR A 2 19.47 12.98 -28.88
C THR A 2 20.61 13.98 -28.68
N ALA A 3 20.94 14.78 -29.70
CA ALA A 3 21.90 15.87 -29.58
C ALA A 3 21.42 16.99 -28.66
N THR A 4 20.10 17.28 -28.66
CA THR A 4 19.50 18.28 -27.76
C THR A 4 19.03 17.64 -26.45
N TYR A 5 18.46 16.44 -26.52
CA TYR A 5 17.92 15.72 -25.36
C TYR A 5 18.68 14.40 -25.18
N PRO A 6 19.85 14.42 -24.51
CA PRO A 6 20.73 13.27 -24.44
C PRO A 6 20.12 12.13 -23.60
N ARG A 7 20.44 10.92 -24.03
CA ARG A 7 20.19 9.67 -23.31
C ARG A 7 21.35 9.35 -22.39
N MET A 8 21.10 8.47 -21.42
CA MET A 8 22.16 7.86 -20.62
C MET A 8 23.05 6.99 -21.49
N LEU A 9 24.34 6.94 -21.16
CA LEU A 9 25.27 5.94 -21.69
C LEU A 9 25.48 4.84 -20.64
N ASP A 10 25.53 3.58 -21.08
CA ASP A 10 25.91 2.46 -20.22
C ASP A 10 27.43 2.40 -19.98
N GLY A 11 27.89 1.45 -19.17
CA GLY A 11 29.32 1.28 -18.86
C GLY A 11 30.22 0.94 -20.07
N ASN A 12 29.64 0.62 -21.23
CA ASN A 12 30.35 0.42 -22.49
C ASN A 12 30.31 1.66 -23.40
N GLY A 13 29.70 2.76 -22.94
CA GLY A 13 29.51 3.99 -23.71
C GLY A 13 28.36 3.94 -24.72
N GLN A 14 27.47 2.95 -24.63
CA GLN A 14 26.34 2.80 -25.55
C GLN A 14 25.11 3.54 -25.02
N GLU A 15 24.40 4.27 -25.88
CA GLU A 15 23.12 4.89 -25.53
C GLU A 15 22.08 3.83 -25.16
N ILE A 16 21.39 4.04 -24.04
CA ILE A 16 20.19 3.28 -23.65
C ILE A 16 18.92 4.13 -23.83
N TYR A 17 17.74 3.50 -23.81
CA TYR A 17 16.45 4.19 -24.02
C TYR A 17 15.95 4.96 -22.78
N VAL A 18 16.85 5.59 -22.04
CA VAL A 18 16.55 6.38 -20.84
C VAL A 18 17.20 7.75 -20.99
N LEU A 19 16.47 8.83 -20.68
CA LEU A 19 17.01 10.19 -20.74
C LEU A 19 17.99 10.43 -19.59
N SER A 20 19.08 11.15 -19.86
CA SER A 20 20.05 11.46 -18.81
C SER A 20 19.48 12.49 -17.82
N ALA A 21 19.42 12.12 -16.55
CA ALA A 21 18.96 12.99 -15.45
C ALA A 21 19.94 14.12 -15.13
N VAL A 22 21.21 14.03 -15.57
CA VAL A 22 22.19 15.12 -15.40
C VAL A 22 22.07 16.20 -16.48
N SER A 23 21.24 15.98 -17.50
CA SER A 23 21.00 16.96 -18.57
C SER A 23 20.07 18.08 -18.11
N ARG A 24 20.61 19.30 -18.00
CA ARG A 24 19.80 20.50 -17.76
C ARG A 24 18.79 20.76 -18.88
N THR A 25 19.12 20.46 -20.13
CA THR A 25 18.19 20.66 -21.25
C THR A 25 16.96 19.76 -21.15
N ASN A 26 17.13 18.51 -20.71
CA ASN A 26 16.00 17.60 -20.46
C ASN A 26 15.11 18.19 -19.35
N LEU A 27 15.73 18.54 -18.21
CA LEU A 27 15.03 19.06 -17.04
C LEU A 27 14.25 20.35 -17.34
N GLU A 28 14.88 21.34 -17.98
CA GLU A 28 14.23 22.62 -18.22
C GLU A 28 13.06 22.50 -19.21
N ALA A 29 13.13 21.59 -20.17
CA ALA A 29 12.03 21.35 -21.10
C ALA A 29 10.83 20.70 -20.38
N ASP A 30 11.11 19.70 -19.56
CA ASP A 30 10.12 18.96 -18.78
C ASP A 30 9.45 19.86 -17.73
N LYS A 31 10.25 20.48 -16.87
CA LYS A 31 9.82 21.44 -15.85
C LYS A 31 8.95 22.56 -16.43
N LYS A 32 9.29 23.07 -17.62
CA LYS A 32 8.47 24.08 -18.32
C LYS A 32 7.11 23.52 -18.73
N ALA A 33 7.06 22.32 -19.29
CA ALA A 33 5.80 21.68 -19.68
C ALA A 33 4.93 21.38 -18.44
N PHE A 34 5.53 20.85 -17.37
CA PHE A 34 4.85 20.60 -16.11
C PHE A 34 4.30 21.88 -15.48
N ALA A 35 5.07 22.98 -15.49
CA ALA A 35 4.60 24.28 -15.02
C ALA A 35 3.35 24.77 -15.77
N GLU A 36 3.29 24.59 -17.10
CA GLU A 36 2.10 24.94 -17.88
C GLU A 36 0.90 24.03 -17.58
N LEU A 37 1.13 22.72 -17.35
CA LEU A 37 0.09 21.81 -16.88
C LEU A 37 -0.49 22.30 -15.55
N MET A 38 0.37 22.62 -14.57
CA MET A 38 -0.05 23.08 -13.25
C MET A 38 -0.82 24.41 -13.32
N LYS A 39 -0.42 25.34 -14.21
CA LYS A 39 -1.18 26.58 -14.47
C LYS A 39 -2.56 26.28 -15.03
N CYS A 40 -2.66 25.31 -15.94
CA CYS A 40 -3.92 24.91 -16.55
C CYS A 40 -4.87 24.30 -15.50
N ILE A 41 -4.38 23.36 -14.69
CA ILE A 41 -5.15 22.73 -13.61
C ILE A 41 -5.63 23.80 -12.64
N LYS A 42 -4.74 24.66 -12.15
CA LYS A 42 -5.12 25.75 -11.24
C LYS A 42 -6.24 26.62 -11.81
N ARG A 43 -6.06 27.11 -13.04
CA ARG A 43 -7.04 27.99 -13.70
C ARG A 43 -8.44 27.36 -13.81
N ILE A 44 -8.51 26.04 -14.01
CA ILE A 44 -9.77 25.33 -14.25
C ILE A 44 -10.39 24.79 -12.95
N ASP A 45 -9.56 24.33 -12.02
CA ASP A 45 -9.96 23.43 -10.94
C ASP A 45 -9.71 23.98 -9.53
N GLU A 46 -9.09 25.16 -9.36
CA GLU A 46 -8.72 25.66 -8.02
C GLU A 46 -9.90 25.82 -7.05
N GLY A 47 -11.10 26.11 -7.58
CA GLY A 47 -12.33 26.24 -6.80
C GLY A 47 -13.01 24.92 -6.43
N SER A 48 -12.76 23.84 -7.17
CA SER A 48 -13.43 22.54 -7.01
C SER A 48 -12.52 21.46 -6.43
N ARG A 49 -11.21 21.52 -6.71
CA ARG A 49 -10.21 20.51 -6.33
C ARG A 49 -10.62 19.09 -6.74
N THR A 50 -11.00 18.94 -8.00
CA THR A 50 -11.24 17.63 -8.61
C THR A 50 -9.94 16.82 -8.68
N VAL A 51 -8.83 17.46 -9.06
CA VAL A 51 -7.49 16.90 -8.95
C VAL A 51 -7.00 17.06 -7.51
N ILE A 52 -6.82 15.94 -6.81
CA ILE A 52 -6.45 15.94 -5.39
C ILE A 52 -4.95 15.71 -5.14
N MET A 53 -4.24 15.12 -6.10
CA MET A 53 -2.82 14.78 -6.02
C MET A 53 -2.26 14.57 -7.44
N ILE A 54 -0.95 14.76 -7.63
CA ILE A 54 -0.27 14.60 -8.92
C ILE A 54 0.94 13.67 -8.78
N GLN A 55 1.04 12.69 -9.68
CA GLN A 55 2.25 11.92 -9.86
C GLN A 55 3.23 12.71 -10.74
N VAL A 56 4.47 12.88 -10.28
CA VAL A 56 5.57 13.47 -11.04
C VAL A 56 6.42 12.32 -11.58
N GLU A 57 6.47 12.23 -12.91
CA GLU A 57 6.98 11.09 -13.68
C GLU A 57 6.22 9.77 -13.44
N ASN A 58 6.68 8.68 -14.04
CA ASN A 58 6.17 7.33 -13.83
C ASN A 58 7.31 6.32 -13.79
N GLU A 59 7.41 5.56 -12.70
CA GLU A 59 8.41 4.50 -12.49
C GLU A 59 9.84 4.93 -12.89
N PRO A 60 10.37 6.02 -12.31
CA PRO A 60 11.67 6.55 -12.71
C PRO A 60 12.79 5.56 -12.36
N GLY A 61 13.84 5.57 -13.18
CA GLY A 61 15.02 4.72 -13.03
C GLY A 61 15.56 4.25 -14.38
N SER A 62 16.67 3.52 -14.35
CA SER A 62 17.31 2.99 -15.55
C SER A 62 17.36 1.48 -15.55
N MET A 63 16.79 0.87 -16.59
CA MET A 63 17.07 -0.51 -16.94
C MET A 63 18.40 -0.58 -17.72
N TRP A 64 19.10 -1.70 -17.59
CA TRP A 64 20.35 -2.11 -18.27
C TRP A 64 21.62 -1.39 -17.84
N THR A 65 21.52 -0.36 -17.01
CA THR A 65 22.67 0.30 -16.41
C THR A 65 22.36 0.78 -14.99
N ASP A 66 23.38 0.84 -14.15
CA ASP A 66 23.29 1.30 -12.76
C ASP A 66 23.43 2.82 -12.61
N ARG A 67 23.93 3.52 -13.65
CA ARG A 67 23.97 4.99 -13.74
C ARG A 67 24.25 5.45 -15.17
N ASP A 68 24.21 6.76 -15.39
CA ASP A 68 24.72 7.36 -16.62
C ASP A 68 26.25 7.41 -16.57
N TYR A 69 26.92 6.85 -17.58
CA TYR A 69 28.37 6.87 -17.79
C TYR A 69 28.80 7.90 -18.85
N SER A 70 27.93 8.85 -19.19
CA SER A 70 28.33 10.01 -20.00
C SER A 70 29.42 10.82 -19.30
N GLU A 71 30.27 11.48 -20.09
CA GLU A 71 31.34 12.34 -19.56
C GLU A 71 30.79 13.46 -18.65
N ALA A 72 29.55 13.91 -18.89
CA ALA A 72 28.87 14.86 -18.03
C ALA A 72 28.53 14.26 -16.65
N ALA A 73 28.04 13.02 -16.61
CA ALA A 73 27.72 12.32 -15.38
C ALA A 73 28.99 11.92 -14.60
N ASP A 74 30.02 11.40 -15.26
CA ASP A 74 31.30 11.03 -14.63
C ASP A 74 31.94 12.23 -13.91
N ARG A 75 31.93 13.41 -14.52
CA ARG A 75 32.41 14.65 -13.88
C ARG A 75 31.67 15.02 -12.59
N ILE A 76 30.44 14.57 -12.39
CA ILE A 76 29.68 14.78 -11.14
C ILE A 76 29.94 13.63 -10.17
N PHE A 77 30.01 12.41 -10.67
CA PHE A 77 30.30 11.20 -9.89
C PHE A 77 31.67 11.25 -9.18
N GLU A 78 32.67 11.87 -9.82
CA GLU A 78 34.01 12.05 -9.23
C GLU A 78 34.07 13.18 -8.18
N LYS A 79 33.03 14.03 -8.11
CA LYS A 79 32.99 15.13 -7.14
C LYS A 79 32.53 14.66 -5.76
N GLN A 80 32.74 15.55 -4.79
CA GLN A 80 32.20 15.41 -3.44
C GLN A 80 30.67 15.31 -3.48
N VAL A 81 30.11 14.38 -2.70
CA VAL A 81 28.67 14.29 -2.46
C VAL A 81 28.22 15.63 -1.83
N PRO A 82 27.10 16.22 -2.29
CA PRO A 82 26.62 17.49 -1.73
C PRO A 82 26.48 17.43 -0.22
N GLY A 83 26.97 18.48 0.47
CA GLY A 83 27.02 18.51 1.94
C GLY A 83 25.65 18.33 2.61
N GLU A 84 24.58 18.82 1.98
CA GLU A 84 23.21 18.62 2.46
C GLU A 84 22.78 17.14 2.47
N ILE A 85 23.20 16.36 1.47
CA ILE A 85 22.91 14.93 1.37
C ILE A 85 23.72 14.17 2.41
N ILE A 86 25.01 14.51 2.57
CA ILE A 86 25.86 13.95 3.62
C ILE A 86 25.26 14.18 5.01
N GLN A 87 24.77 15.39 5.28
CA GLN A 87 24.15 15.74 6.55
C GLN A 87 22.85 14.95 6.77
N LYS A 88 21.94 14.92 5.79
CA LYS A 88 20.66 14.22 5.91
C LYS A 88 20.82 12.70 6.05
N LEU A 89 21.82 12.11 5.39
CA LEU A 89 22.11 10.68 5.48
C LEU A 89 23.05 10.30 6.63
N GLY A 90 23.54 11.28 7.42
CA GLY A 90 24.44 11.03 8.54
C GLY A 90 25.78 10.41 8.13
N LYS A 91 26.29 10.71 6.93
CA LYS A 91 27.56 10.16 6.41
C LYS A 91 28.73 11.11 6.65
N LYS A 92 29.96 10.65 6.39
CA LYS A 92 31.16 11.50 6.37
C LYS A 92 31.34 12.12 4.97
N PRO A 93 31.84 13.35 4.84
CA PRO A 93 32.15 13.94 3.54
C PRO A 93 33.13 13.09 2.74
N GLY A 94 32.93 13.04 1.43
CA GLY A 94 33.74 12.32 0.45
C GLY A 94 33.10 12.36 -0.94
N SER A 95 33.80 11.86 -1.94
CA SER A 95 33.25 11.57 -3.27
C SER A 95 32.23 10.43 -3.25
N TRP A 96 31.47 10.25 -4.33
CA TRP A 96 30.48 9.16 -4.41
C TRP A 96 31.08 7.78 -4.12
N PRO A 97 32.22 7.37 -4.72
CA PRO A 97 32.87 6.09 -4.39
C PRO A 97 33.36 6.00 -2.93
N GLU A 98 33.87 7.09 -2.36
CA GLU A 98 34.38 7.10 -0.98
C GLU A 98 33.25 6.96 0.05
N VAL A 99 32.08 7.52 -0.24
CA VAL A 99 30.94 7.57 0.70
C VAL A 99 30.05 6.33 0.60
N PHE A 100 29.87 5.80 -0.60
CA PHE A 100 28.91 4.72 -0.87
C PHE A 100 29.57 3.41 -1.34
N GLY A 101 30.86 3.40 -1.64
CA GLY A 101 31.60 2.18 -2.01
C GLY A 101 31.00 1.49 -3.23
N VAL A 102 30.65 0.21 -3.08
CA VAL A 102 30.04 -0.60 -4.16
C VAL A 102 28.67 -0.08 -4.59
N ASP A 103 27.93 0.58 -3.70
CA ASP A 103 26.60 1.12 -3.98
C ASP A 103 26.66 2.52 -4.61
N ALA A 104 27.86 3.07 -4.83
CA ALA A 104 28.04 4.42 -5.34
C ALA A 104 27.35 4.68 -6.68
N PRO A 105 27.41 3.78 -7.69
CA PRO A 105 26.75 4.04 -8.96
C PRO A 105 25.23 4.22 -8.83
N GLU A 106 24.56 3.28 -8.16
CA GLU A 106 23.12 3.35 -7.93
C GLU A 106 22.74 4.54 -7.04
N SER A 107 23.51 4.80 -5.97
CA SER A 107 23.25 5.93 -5.06
C SER A 107 23.37 7.27 -5.78
N PHE A 108 24.34 7.41 -6.69
CA PHE A 108 24.51 8.57 -7.55
C PHE A 108 23.34 8.73 -8.52
N ASN A 109 22.95 7.64 -9.18
CA ASN A 109 21.82 7.65 -10.10
C ASN A 109 20.51 8.04 -9.39
N ALA A 110 20.26 7.46 -8.21
CA ALA A 110 19.12 7.80 -7.35
C ALA A 110 19.11 9.28 -6.97
N TYR A 111 20.26 9.82 -6.56
CA TYR A 111 20.38 11.24 -6.27
C TYR A 111 20.05 12.11 -7.50
N CYS A 112 20.64 11.82 -8.66
CA CYS A 112 20.44 12.61 -9.87
C CYS A 112 18.98 12.61 -10.31
N ILE A 113 18.33 11.43 -10.33
CA ILE A 113 16.93 11.29 -10.69
C ILE A 113 16.03 11.98 -9.66
N ALA A 114 16.27 11.76 -8.37
CA ALA A 114 15.50 12.42 -7.31
C ALA A 114 15.60 13.95 -7.39
N ARG A 115 16.79 14.51 -7.64
CA ARG A 115 16.98 15.96 -7.84
C ARG A 115 16.27 16.49 -9.08
N TYR A 116 16.31 15.74 -10.18
CA TYR A 116 15.59 16.08 -11.41
C TYR A 116 14.10 16.22 -11.13
N ILE A 117 13.49 15.21 -10.51
CA ILE A 117 12.06 15.20 -10.17
C ILE A 117 11.74 16.26 -9.10
N ASP A 118 12.61 16.47 -8.12
CA ASP A 118 12.42 17.50 -7.10
C ASP A 118 12.33 18.91 -7.69
N GLU A 119 13.15 19.24 -8.69
CA GLU A 119 13.09 20.55 -9.34
C GLU A 119 11.79 20.75 -10.14
N ILE A 120 11.23 19.67 -10.71
CA ILE A 120 9.91 19.68 -11.37
C ILE A 120 8.81 19.87 -10.32
N ALA A 121 8.84 19.08 -9.24
CA ALA A 121 7.88 19.17 -8.14
C ALA A 121 7.91 20.57 -7.49
N ALA A 122 9.10 21.13 -7.26
CA ALA A 122 9.27 22.47 -6.70
C ALA A 122 8.59 23.55 -7.57
N GLU A 123 8.78 23.49 -8.89
CA GLU A 123 8.15 24.43 -9.83
C GLU A 123 6.62 24.24 -9.89
N GLY A 124 6.16 22.99 -9.87
CA GLY A 124 4.74 22.70 -9.82
C GLY A 124 4.08 23.24 -8.55
N ARG A 125 4.69 23.03 -7.38
CA ARG A 125 4.21 23.59 -6.11
C ARG A 125 4.15 25.11 -6.11
N ARG A 126 5.17 25.77 -6.67
CA ARG A 126 5.21 27.23 -6.80
C ARG A 126 4.04 27.75 -7.63
N THR A 127 3.61 26.98 -8.62
CA THR A 127 2.48 27.31 -9.49
C THR A 127 1.14 27.02 -8.81
N TYR A 128 0.96 25.78 -8.34
CA TYR A 128 -0.22 25.30 -7.64
C TYR A 128 0.15 24.16 -6.67
N ASN A 129 0.08 24.45 -5.37
CA ASN A 129 0.57 23.56 -4.31
C ASN A 129 -0.40 22.40 -4.02
N LEU A 130 -0.55 21.48 -4.98
CA LEU A 130 -1.18 20.17 -4.77
C LEU A 130 -0.19 19.20 -4.13
N PRO A 131 -0.68 18.17 -3.42
CA PRO A 131 0.15 17.03 -3.07
C PRO A 131 0.79 16.40 -4.31
N MET A 132 2.06 16.03 -4.21
CA MET A 132 2.85 15.45 -5.28
C MET A 132 3.61 14.22 -4.79
N TYR A 133 3.65 13.19 -5.63
CA TYR A 133 4.39 11.96 -5.36
C TYR A 133 5.08 11.46 -6.61
N THR A 134 5.97 10.48 -6.46
CA THR A 134 6.42 9.65 -7.58
C THR A 134 6.23 8.19 -7.17
N ASN A 135 5.91 7.33 -8.13
CA ASN A 135 5.71 5.91 -7.90
C ASN A 135 7.03 5.12 -8.07
N VAL A 136 7.02 3.86 -7.65
CA VAL A 136 8.19 2.99 -7.66
C VAL A 136 7.92 1.69 -8.38
N TRP A 137 8.70 1.43 -9.42
CA TRP A 137 8.90 0.07 -9.88
C TRP A 137 9.88 -0.63 -8.94
N ILE A 138 9.33 -1.55 -8.15
CA ILE A 138 9.99 -2.29 -7.08
C ILE A 138 11.19 -3.14 -7.53
N ARG A 139 12.09 -3.46 -6.59
CA ARG A 139 13.33 -4.24 -6.82
C ARG A 139 13.33 -5.62 -6.17
N GLU A 140 12.25 -6.03 -5.51
CA GLU A 140 12.17 -7.11 -4.50
C GLU A 140 12.31 -8.52 -5.11
N ASN A 141 13.44 -8.73 -5.78
CA ASN A 141 14.02 -9.97 -6.21
C ASN A 141 15.50 -9.92 -5.79
N ALA A 142 15.83 -10.66 -4.72
CA ALA A 142 17.09 -10.50 -4.00
C ALA A 142 18.35 -10.81 -4.82
N PHE A 143 18.22 -11.45 -5.97
CA PHE A 143 19.36 -11.79 -6.82
C PHE A 143 19.65 -10.73 -7.89
N GLN A 144 18.74 -9.77 -8.10
CA GLN A 144 18.90 -8.74 -9.11
C GLN A 144 19.88 -7.65 -8.68
N ARG A 145 20.60 -7.10 -9.67
CA ARG A 145 21.51 -5.96 -9.53
C ARG A 145 20.88 -4.69 -10.10
N PRO A 146 21.36 -3.50 -9.72
CA PRO A 146 20.89 -2.25 -10.32
C PRO A 146 21.04 -2.30 -11.84
N GLY A 147 19.98 -1.96 -12.56
CA GLY A 147 19.87 -2.11 -14.02
C GLY A 147 19.09 -3.36 -14.44
N GLU A 148 19.03 -4.41 -13.62
CA GLU A 148 18.08 -5.53 -13.81
C GLU A 148 16.70 -5.22 -13.20
N TYR A 149 16.69 -4.32 -12.23
CA TYR A 149 15.55 -3.50 -11.80
C TYR A 149 15.88 -2.02 -12.10
N PRO A 150 14.91 -1.10 -12.10
CA PRO A 150 15.15 0.28 -12.51
C PRO A 150 16.04 1.01 -11.51
N SER A 151 17.34 1.03 -11.82
CA SER A 151 18.35 1.64 -10.97
C SER A 151 18.08 3.12 -10.79
N GLY A 152 18.29 3.63 -9.58
CA GLY A 152 18.05 5.02 -9.26
C GLY A 152 16.59 5.38 -8.99
N GLY A 153 15.64 4.48 -9.25
CA GLY A 153 14.26 4.66 -8.79
C GLY A 153 14.15 4.74 -7.27
N PRO A 154 12.98 5.12 -6.73
CA PRO A 154 12.72 5.20 -5.29
C PRO A 154 12.55 3.81 -4.64
N THR A 155 13.35 2.84 -5.07
CA THR A 155 13.39 1.46 -4.57
C THR A 155 13.68 1.42 -3.08
N SER A 156 13.37 0.30 -2.44
CA SER A 156 13.37 0.23 -0.97
C SER A 156 14.74 0.48 -0.31
N ASN A 157 15.85 0.25 -1.02
CA ASN A 157 17.20 0.61 -0.57
C ASN A 157 17.56 2.09 -0.78
N MET A 158 16.80 2.81 -1.59
CA MET A 158 17.06 4.21 -1.98
C MET A 158 16.08 5.21 -1.34
N ILE A 159 15.13 4.75 -0.53
CA ILE A 159 14.15 5.62 0.16
C ILE A 159 14.83 6.77 0.90
N GLU A 160 15.87 6.50 1.69
CA GLU A 160 16.59 7.55 2.44
C GLU A 160 17.24 8.59 1.50
N MET A 161 17.82 8.14 0.39
CA MET A 161 18.40 9.04 -0.63
C MET A 161 17.32 9.92 -1.25
N TRP A 162 16.17 9.33 -1.62
CA TRP A 162 15.05 10.07 -2.21
C TRP A 162 14.43 11.05 -1.23
N LYS A 163 14.24 10.67 0.03
CA LYS A 163 13.77 11.59 1.09
C LYS A 163 14.76 12.74 1.33
N ALA A 164 16.06 12.48 1.21
CA ALA A 164 17.07 13.51 1.32
C ALA A 164 17.10 14.46 0.12
N ALA A 165 17.01 13.91 -1.10
CA ALA A 165 17.22 14.62 -2.36
C ALA A 165 15.95 15.27 -2.92
N ALA A 166 14.75 14.77 -2.61
CA ALA A 166 13.49 15.26 -3.15
C ALA A 166 12.51 15.78 -2.07
N PRO A 167 12.87 16.83 -1.30
CA PRO A 167 12.03 17.36 -0.24
C PRO A 167 10.71 17.99 -0.71
N HIS A 168 10.54 18.25 -2.00
CA HIS A 168 9.28 18.78 -2.55
C HIS A 168 8.30 17.67 -2.96
N LEU A 169 8.62 16.38 -2.81
CA LEU A 169 7.62 15.31 -2.91
C LEU A 169 7.03 15.03 -1.52
N ASP A 170 5.71 14.83 -1.43
CA ASP A 170 5.06 14.47 -0.17
C ASP A 170 5.30 13.00 0.19
N LEU A 171 5.36 12.12 -0.82
CA LEU A 171 5.52 10.69 -0.62
C LEU A 171 6.17 9.99 -1.83
N LEU A 172 6.74 8.82 -1.54
CA LEU A 172 7.18 7.82 -2.50
C LEU A 172 6.12 6.71 -2.47
N ALA A 173 5.51 6.44 -3.61
CA ALA A 173 4.33 5.59 -3.71
C ALA A 173 4.68 4.21 -4.26
N LEU A 174 4.02 3.18 -3.74
CA LEU A 174 4.38 1.78 -3.96
C LEU A 174 3.57 1.17 -5.12
N ASP A 175 4.22 0.79 -6.22
CA ASP A 175 3.57 -0.06 -7.23
C ASP A 175 3.82 -1.53 -6.88
N ILE A 176 2.75 -2.32 -6.81
CA ILE A 176 2.87 -3.69 -6.34
C ILE A 176 2.05 -4.71 -7.13
N TYR A 177 2.79 -5.53 -7.86
CA TYR A 177 2.29 -6.62 -8.69
C TYR A 177 2.70 -8.01 -8.16
N HIS A 178 3.34 -8.07 -7.00
CA HIS A 178 3.81 -9.31 -6.41
C HIS A 178 2.68 -10.04 -5.66
N GLY A 179 2.27 -11.21 -6.17
CA GLY A 179 1.13 -11.98 -5.62
C GLY A 179 1.42 -12.78 -4.33
N ASN A 180 2.64 -12.71 -3.79
CA ASN A 180 3.02 -13.35 -2.53
C ASN A 180 2.72 -12.42 -1.34
N PRO A 181 1.96 -12.87 -0.32
CA PRO A 181 1.56 -12.04 0.82
C PRO A 181 2.74 -11.59 1.69
N GLY A 182 3.79 -12.40 1.81
CA GLY A 182 4.99 -12.04 2.58
C GLY A 182 5.73 -10.87 1.96
N ILE A 183 5.97 -10.93 0.64
CA ILE A 183 6.60 -9.83 -0.11
C ILE A 183 5.69 -8.60 -0.13
N PHE A 184 4.37 -8.78 -0.25
CA PHE A 184 3.41 -7.68 -0.17
C PHE A 184 3.51 -6.92 1.17
N ASN A 185 3.49 -7.66 2.27
CA ASN A 185 3.58 -7.09 3.61
C ASN A 185 4.93 -6.43 3.87
N GLU A 186 6.03 -7.07 3.46
CA GLU A 186 7.37 -6.49 3.57
C GLU A 186 7.48 -5.17 2.80
N LEU A 187 6.97 -5.11 1.58
CA LEU A 187 6.94 -3.88 0.79
C LEU A 187 6.08 -2.81 1.47
N CYS A 188 4.88 -3.13 1.94
CA CYS A 188 4.07 -2.14 2.66
C CYS A 188 4.77 -1.60 3.90
N ASP A 189 5.43 -2.47 4.69
CA ASP A 189 6.21 -2.08 5.88
C ASP A 189 7.36 -1.12 5.56
N ARG A 190 8.08 -1.36 4.46
CA ARG A 190 9.19 -0.49 4.04
C ARG A 190 8.74 0.91 3.60
N TYR A 191 7.52 1.05 3.09
CA TYR A 191 6.99 2.33 2.58
C TYR A 191 5.99 3.02 3.53
N ASP A 192 5.39 2.33 4.51
CA ASP A 192 4.63 2.94 5.61
C ASP A 192 5.58 3.45 6.69
N ARG A 193 6.01 4.72 6.55
CA ARG A 193 7.01 5.32 7.42
C ARG A 193 6.51 6.62 8.05
N PRO A 194 7.07 7.05 9.20
CA PRO A 194 6.76 8.35 9.79
C PRO A 194 6.97 9.54 8.85
N ASP A 195 7.89 9.42 7.89
CA ASP A 195 8.21 10.43 6.87
C ASP A 195 7.63 10.09 5.48
N ASN A 196 6.86 9.00 5.35
CA ASN A 196 6.27 8.55 4.09
C ASN A 196 4.90 7.90 4.31
N PRO A 197 3.79 8.62 4.06
CA PRO A 197 2.46 8.00 4.01
C PRO A 197 2.42 6.90 2.95
N LEU A 198 1.94 5.71 3.31
CA LEU A 198 1.78 4.63 2.34
C LEU A 198 0.63 4.93 1.37
N PHE A 199 0.96 5.00 0.08
CA PHE A 199 0.00 5.05 -1.02
C PHE A 199 0.38 4.01 -2.07
N ILE A 200 -0.60 3.26 -2.56
CA ILE A 200 -0.43 2.23 -3.59
C ILE A 200 -1.17 2.69 -4.86
N PRO A 201 -0.53 3.49 -5.74
CA PRO A 201 -1.15 4.03 -6.95
C PRO A 201 -1.30 2.99 -8.05
N GLU A 202 -0.52 1.90 -7.99
CA GLU A 202 -0.68 0.75 -8.84
C GLU A 202 -0.64 -0.56 -8.03
N MET A 203 -1.62 -1.41 -8.29
CA MET A 203 -1.70 -2.73 -7.69
C MET A 203 -2.16 -3.75 -8.72
N GLY A 204 -1.70 -5.00 -8.57
CA GLY A 204 -2.23 -6.13 -9.31
C GLY A 204 -3.73 -6.37 -9.11
N ASN A 205 -4.24 -7.40 -9.79
CA ASN A 205 -5.67 -7.72 -9.86
C ASN A 205 -5.98 -9.17 -9.44
N GLY A 206 -7.26 -9.53 -9.33
CA GLY A 206 -7.69 -10.85 -8.89
C GLY A 206 -7.82 -10.97 -7.37
N ASN A 207 -8.14 -12.19 -6.91
CA ASN A 207 -8.49 -12.45 -5.52
C ASN A 207 -7.35 -12.18 -4.54
N ASN A 208 -6.09 -12.39 -4.93
CA ASN A 208 -4.93 -12.06 -4.08
C ASN A 208 -4.90 -10.58 -3.73
N PHE A 209 -4.98 -9.72 -4.73
CA PHE A 209 -4.91 -8.27 -4.51
C PHE A 209 -6.19 -7.71 -3.89
N ALA A 210 -7.33 -8.38 -4.08
CA ALA A 210 -8.53 -8.08 -3.28
C ALA A 210 -8.31 -8.33 -1.78
N ARG A 211 -7.56 -9.35 -1.38
CA ARG A 211 -7.15 -9.52 0.03
C ARG A 211 -6.10 -8.49 0.44
N PHE A 212 -5.12 -8.22 -0.41
CA PHE A 212 -4.02 -7.31 -0.09
C PHE A 212 -4.48 -5.86 0.11
N GLN A 213 -5.56 -5.43 -0.55
CA GLN A 213 -6.21 -4.15 -0.24
C GLN A 213 -6.62 -4.04 1.24
N PHE A 214 -7.09 -5.13 1.86
CA PHE A 214 -7.40 -5.13 3.30
C PHE A 214 -6.12 -4.99 4.12
N TYR A 215 -5.04 -5.70 3.76
CA TYR A 215 -3.76 -5.60 4.44
C TYR A 215 -3.18 -4.18 4.39
N ALA A 216 -3.15 -3.56 3.21
CA ALA A 216 -2.68 -2.18 3.05
C ALA A 216 -3.44 -1.20 3.97
N LEU A 217 -4.77 -1.29 4.01
CA LEU A 217 -5.60 -0.38 4.80
C LEU A 217 -5.54 -0.65 6.31
N GLY A 218 -5.61 -1.93 6.70
CA GLY A 218 -5.76 -2.34 8.09
C GLY A 218 -4.45 -2.51 8.84
N ASN A 219 -3.39 -2.94 8.16
CA ASN A 219 -2.10 -3.29 8.78
C ASN A 219 -1.01 -2.26 8.48
N PHE A 220 -1.15 -1.42 7.45
CA PHE A 220 -0.10 -0.48 6.98
C PHE A 220 -0.62 0.93 6.71
N ASN A 221 -1.76 1.30 7.30
CA ASN A 221 -2.28 2.69 7.30
C ASN A 221 -2.39 3.35 5.92
N ALA A 222 -2.54 2.56 4.85
CA ALA A 222 -2.51 3.10 3.50
C ALA A 222 -3.59 4.17 3.32
N ILE A 223 -3.20 5.32 2.76
CA ILE A 223 -4.12 6.43 2.50
C ILE A 223 -4.96 6.20 1.23
N GLY A 224 -4.54 5.25 0.40
CA GLY A 224 -5.22 4.89 -0.83
C GLY A 224 -4.60 3.66 -1.49
N VAL A 225 -5.43 2.98 -2.26
CA VAL A 225 -5.04 1.87 -3.13
C VAL A 225 -5.76 2.09 -4.46
N ALA A 226 -5.04 1.98 -5.58
CA ALA A 226 -5.55 2.11 -6.93
C ALA A 226 -5.02 0.94 -7.79
N PRO A 227 -5.86 -0.06 -8.10
CA PRO A 227 -5.48 -1.14 -9.02
C PRO A 227 -5.30 -0.62 -10.44
N TYR A 228 -4.29 -1.15 -11.14
CA TYR A 228 -3.98 -0.75 -12.51
C TYR A 228 -4.88 -1.42 -13.55
N GLY A 229 -5.14 -0.72 -14.66
CA GLY A 229 -5.82 -1.28 -15.84
C GLY A 229 -7.33 -1.47 -15.70
N ILE A 230 -8.01 -0.60 -14.94
CA ILE A 230 -9.48 -0.61 -14.81
C ILE A 230 -10.09 0.18 -15.99
N ASP A 231 -10.03 -0.42 -17.17
CA ASP A 231 -10.62 0.09 -18.41
C ASP A 231 -11.25 -1.07 -19.20
N PRO A 232 -12.35 -0.81 -19.93
CA PRO A 232 -12.89 -1.76 -20.90
C PRO A 232 -12.17 -1.69 -22.26
N PHE A 233 -11.08 -0.92 -22.39
CA PHE A 233 -10.43 -0.64 -23.68
C PHE A 233 -8.90 -0.67 -23.56
N HIS A 234 -8.27 -1.59 -24.29
CA HIS A 234 -6.85 -1.45 -24.66
C HIS A 234 -6.72 -0.89 -26.07
N VAL A 235 -5.68 -0.10 -26.30
CA VAL A 235 -5.24 0.32 -27.65
C VAL A 235 -4.62 -0.85 -28.44
N ASP A 236 -4.36 -1.99 -27.78
CA ASP A 236 -3.80 -3.17 -28.45
C ASP A 236 -4.83 -3.76 -29.43
N PRO A 237 -4.51 -3.85 -30.74
CA PRO A 237 -5.39 -4.46 -31.73
C PRO A 237 -5.68 -5.95 -31.47
N HIS A 238 -4.95 -6.59 -30.55
CA HIS A 238 -5.15 -7.97 -30.12
C HIS A 238 -5.87 -8.11 -28.78
N ASP A 239 -6.38 -7.03 -28.17
CA ASP A 239 -7.13 -7.13 -26.91
C ASP A 239 -8.44 -7.90 -27.12
N GLN A 240 -8.57 -9.01 -26.38
CA GLN A 240 -9.75 -9.89 -26.39
C GLN A 240 -10.72 -9.60 -25.24
N ARG A 241 -10.45 -8.58 -24.40
CA ARG A 241 -11.34 -8.19 -23.31
C ARG A 241 -12.68 -7.66 -23.83
N ASP A 242 -13.72 -7.85 -23.02
CA ASP A 242 -15.05 -7.32 -23.27
C ASP A 242 -15.01 -5.77 -23.24
N LYS A 243 -15.54 -5.13 -24.28
CA LYS A 243 -15.56 -3.66 -24.42
C LYS A 243 -16.72 -2.98 -23.70
N GLU A 244 -17.71 -3.76 -23.26
CA GLU A 244 -18.87 -3.29 -22.50
C GLU A 244 -18.71 -3.57 -21.01
N ASN A 245 -18.10 -4.71 -20.66
CA ASN A 245 -17.94 -5.14 -19.27
C ASN A 245 -16.48 -5.21 -18.84
N LEU A 246 -16.21 -4.81 -17.60
CA LEU A 246 -14.90 -5.03 -16.99
C LEU A 246 -14.63 -6.53 -16.82
N ASP A 247 -13.36 -6.90 -16.90
CA ASP A 247 -12.91 -8.27 -16.66
C ASP A 247 -13.20 -8.70 -15.21
N GLY A 248 -13.70 -9.93 -15.05
CA GLY A 248 -14.04 -10.52 -13.75
C GLY A 248 -12.86 -10.62 -12.77
N ARG A 249 -11.61 -10.49 -13.24
CA ARG A 249 -10.42 -10.34 -12.38
C ARG A 249 -10.52 -9.15 -11.40
N PHE A 250 -11.37 -8.17 -11.67
CA PHE A 250 -11.60 -7.02 -10.77
C PHE A 250 -12.78 -7.19 -9.81
N ASP A 251 -13.55 -8.28 -9.89
CA ASP A 251 -14.79 -8.45 -9.12
C ASP A 251 -14.57 -8.37 -7.60
N GLY A 252 -13.54 -9.07 -7.10
CA GLY A 252 -13.19 -9.04 -5.69
C GLY A 252 -12.85 -7.64 -5.19
N ILE A 253 -12.12 -6.88 -6.02
CA ILE A 253 -11.71 -5.50 -5.72
C ILE A 253 -12.91 -4.54 -5.80
N ALA A 254 -13.76 -4.67 -6.82
CA ALA A 254 -14.99 -3.87 -6.94
C ALA A 254 -15.92 -4.09 -5.72
N ARG A 255 -16.05 -5.34 -5.26
CA ARG A 255 -16.78 -5.67 -4.03
C ARG A 255 -16.15 -5.02 -2.80
N ASN A 256 -14.81 -4.99 -2.71
CA ASN A 256 -14.13 -4.29 -1.62
C ASN A 256 -14.52 -2.82 -1.56
N TYR A 257 -14.41 -2.07 -2.66
CA TYR A 257 -14.78 -0.65 -2.66
C TYR A 257 -16.25 -0.44 -2.27
N ARG A 258 -17.17 -1.28 -2.76
CA ARG A 258 -18.60 -1.22 -2.38
C ARG A 258 -18.82 -1.49 -0.89
N LEU A 259 -18.02 -2.35 -0.27
CA LEU A 259 -18.12 -2.67 1.16
C LEU A 259 -17.42 -1.62 2.02
N LEU A 260 -16.15 -1.34 1.75
CA LEU A 260 -15.31 -0.41 2.51
C LEU A 260 -15.85 1.01 2.51
N ARG A 261 -16.49 1.47 1.42
CA ARG A 261 -17.14 2.80 1.37
C ARG A 261 -18.20 2.99 2.47
N LYS A 262 -18.81 1.89 2.95
CA LYS A 262 -19.82 1.91 4.02
C LYS A 262 -19.21 2.10 5.41
N ALA A 263 -17.89 2.07 5.56
CA ALA A 263 -17.21 2.11 6.85
C ALA A 263 -15.93 2.98 6.83
N VAL A 264 -15.76 3.87 5.84
CA VAL A 264 -14.55 4.72 5.71
C VAL A 264 -14.28 5.48 7.00
N SER A 265 -15.30 6.13 7.55
CA SER A 265 -15.18 6.99 8.75
C SER A 265 -14.54 6.31 9.98
N PRO A 266 -15.02 5.15 10.47
CA PRO A 266 -14.33 4.45 11.55
C PRO A 266 -13.01 3.81 11.13
N ILE A 267 -12.86 3.35 9.87
CA ILE A 267 -11.59 2.79 9.37
C ILE A 267 -10.48 3.84 9.48
N THR A 268 -10.70 5.04 8.91
CA THR A 268 -9.70 6.11 8.92
C THR A 268 -9.39 6.63 10.32
N ARG A 269 -10.36 6.58 11.26
CA ARG A 269 -10.10 6.94 12.67
C ARG A 269 -9.25 5.91 13.41
N LEU A 270 -9.32 4.64 13.02
CA LEU A 270 -8.61 3.55 13.69
C LEU A 270 -7.25 3.26 13.08
N GLN A 271 -6.98 3.69 11.83
CA GLN A 271 -5.63 3.65 11.26
C GLN A 271 -4.63 4.37 12.19
N GLY A 272 -3.44 3.78 12.35
CA GLY A 272 -2.37 4.27 13.22
C GLY A 272 -2.59 4.07 14.72
N SER A 273 -3.78 3.60 15.16
CA SER A 273 -4.10 3.45 16.59
C SER A 273 -3.67 2.11 17.21
N GLY A 274 -3.26 1.14 16.39
CA GLY A 274 -3.05 -0.24 16.81
C GLY A 274 -4.34 -1.02 17.12
N LYS A 275 -5.52 -0.41 16.92
CA LYS A 275 -6.84 -1.01 17.17
C LYS A 275 -7.55 -1.49 15.90
N LEU A 276 -6.88 -1.41 14.75
CA LEU A 276 -7.36 -1.88 13.46
C LEU A 276 -6.45 -2.99 12.97
N VAL A 277 -7.02 -4.11 12.54
CA VAL A 277 -6.26 -5.23 12.00
C VAL A 277 -7.02 -5.82 10.82
N ALA A 278 -6.29 -6.11 9.75
CA ALA A 278 -6.79 -6.88 8.62
C ALA A 278 -6.26 -8.31 8.64
N ILE A 279 -7.13 -9.23 8.24
CA ILE A 279 -6.89 -10.67 8.12
C ILE A 279 -7.41 -11.15 6.77
N GLY A 280 -6.85 -12.25 6.27
CA GLY A 280 -7.24 -12.81 4.99
C GLY A 280 -6.81 -14.26 4.80
N GLU A 281 -7.54 -14.96 3.95
CA GLU A 281 -7.36 -16.37 3.67
C GLU A 281 -6.06 -16.60 2.88
N GLU A 282 -5.07 -17.24 3.51
CA GLU A 282 -3.79 -17.54 2.87
C GLU A 282 -3.54 -19.05 2.78
N GLU A 283 -2.58 -19.43 1.93
CA GLU A 283 -2.22 -20.84 1.74
C GLU A 283 -1.78 -21.48 3.04
N GLY A 284 -2.36 -22.65 3.36
CA GLY A 284 -2.00 -23.38 4.57
C GLY A 284 -2.44 -22.71 5.88
N MET A 285 -3.11 -21.55 5.84
CA MET A 285 -3.58 -20.83 7.01
C MET A 285 -5.12 -20.88 7.12
N SER A 286 -5.62 -21.94 7.75
CA SER A 286 -7.07 -22.12 7.97
C SER A 286 -7.65 -21.18 9.02
N GLU A 287 -6.81 -20.62 9.90
CA GLU A 287 -7.22 -19.74 10.97
C GLU A 287 -6.19 -18.66 11.32
N GLN A 288 -6.67 -17.55 11.86
CA GLN A 288 -5.86 -16.44 12.37
C GLN A 288 -6.45 -15.92 13.68
N LEU A 289 -5.63 -15.85 14.72
CA LEU A 289 -6.02 -15.33 16.04
C LEU A 289 -5.54 -13.89 16.21
N ILE A 290 -6.47 -12.97 16.41
CA ILE A 290 -6.19 -11.56 16.68
C ILE A 290 -6.43 -11.26 18.16
N ARG A 291 -5.48 -10.54 18.77
CA ARG A 291 -5.58 -10.11 20.17
C ARG A 291 -5.90 -8.62 20.21
N LEU A 292 -7.03 -8.28 20.80
CA LEU A 292 -7.49 -6.92 21.04
C LEU A 292 -7.53 -6.66 22.56
N GLU A 293 -7.75 -5.41 22.95
CA GLU A 293 -7.82 -5.06 24.36
C GLU A 293 -9.01 -5.77 25.02
N GLY A 294 -8.72 -6.72 25.92
CA GLY A 294 -9.73 -7.48 26.65
C GLY A 294 -10.38 -8.64 25.89
N TYR A 295 -10.07 -8.85 24.61
CA TYR A 295 -10.68 -9.90 23.78
C TYR A 295 -9.68 -10.56 22.83
N ASP A 296 -9.85 -11.87 22.67
CA ASP A 296 -9.24 -12.66 21.61
C ASP A 296 -10.30 -12.96 20.54
N VAL A 297 -9.95 -12.80 19.25
CA VAL A 297 -10.85 -13.04 18.12
C VAL A 297 -10.22 -14.06 17.17
N LEU A 298 -10.83 -15.23 17.06
CA LEU A 298 -10.41 -16.25 16.10
C LEU A 298 -11.17 -16.07 14.79
N PHE A 299 -10.44 -15.99 13.69
CA PHE A 299 -10.97 -16.03 12.34
C PHE A 299 -10.68 -17.38 11.69
N ASN A 300 -11.68 -17.97 11.02
CA ASN A 300 -11.52 -19.19 10.23
C ASN A 300 -11.95 -18.95 8.77
N PHE A 301 -11.25 -19.59 7.84
CA PHE A 301 -11.44 -19.43 6.40
C PHE A 301 -11.96 -20.72 5.72
N GLY A 302 -12.14 -20.68 4.40
CA GLY A 302 -12.74 -21.78 3.62
C GLY A 302 -14.27 -21.70 3.46
N PHE A 303 -14.86 -20.52 3.71
CA PHE A 303 -16.29 -20.28 3.53
C PHE A 303 -16.57 -19.42 2.28
N PRO A 304 -17.77 -19.52 1.69
CA PRO A 304 -18.73 -20.61 1.89
C PRO A 304 -18.12 -21.95 1.46
N THR A 305 -18.52 -23.05 2.10
CA THR A 305 -17.88 -24.37 1.92
C THR A 305 -18.05 -24.96 0.52
N TYR A 306 -18.95 -24.41 -0.30
CA TYR A 306 -19.17 -24.81 -1.69
C TYR A 306 -18.27 -24.09 -2.71
N LYS A 307 -17.47 -23.09 -2.29
CA LYS A 307 -16.55 -22.41 -3.20
C LYS A 307 -15.36 -23.31 -3.55
N ASN A 308 -14.70 -23.03 -4.67
CA ASN A 308 -13.42 -23.67 -4.98
C ASN A 308 -12.38 -23.23 -3.94
N ARG A 309 -11.69 -24.19 -3.30
CA ARG A 309 -10.66 -23.89 -2.28
C ARG A 309 -9.48 -23.09 -2.82
N ALA A 310 -9.25 -23.12 -4.13
CA ALA A 310 -8.25 -22.27 -4.77
C ALA A 310 -8.66 -20.78 -4.74
N ASP A 311 -9.96 -20.49 -4.67
CA ASP A 311 -10.49 -19.13 -4.59
C ASP A 311 -10.44 -18.62 -3.15
N ARG A 312 -9.29 -18.07 -2.79
CA ARG A 312 -9.04 -17.46 -1.48
C ARG A 312 -9.72 -16.09 -1.39
N THR A 313 -11.00 -16.10 -1.06
CA THR A 313 -11.85 -14.91 -0.97
C THR A 313 -12.07 -14.42 0.46
N GLY A 314 -11.75 -15.22 1.49
CA GLY A 314 -11.88 -14.82 2.88
C GLY A 314 -10.99 -13.62 3.20
N ARG A 315 -11.57 -12.57 3.75
CA ARG A 315 -10.85 -11.37 4.22
C ARG A 315 -11.73 -10.55 5.14
N ALA A 316 -11.16 -10.00 6.19
CA ALA A 316 -11.86 -9.07 7.06
C ALA A 316 -10.93 -8.01 7.66
N LEU A 317 -11.55 -6.95 8.14
CA LEU A 317 -10.95 -5.87 8.91
C LEU A 317 -11.75 -5.78 10.21
N ILE A 318 -11.05 -5.93 11.33
CA ILE A 318 -11.59 -5.83 12.69
C ILE A 318 -11.02 -4.58 13.35
N GLY A 319 -11.90 -3.77 13.93
CA GLY A 319 -11.56 -2.53 14.61
C GLY A 319 -12.19 -2.46 16.00
N GLN A 320 -11.44 -2.10 17.04
CA GLN A 320 -12.01 -1.88 18.38
C GLN A 320 -12.46 -0.42 18.54
N LEU A 321 -13.78 -0.19 18.58
CA LEU A 321 -14.41 1.13 18.66
C LEU A 321 -14.49 1.66 20.10
N ALA A 322 -14.72 0.76 21.06
CA ALA A 322 -14.71 1.00 22.50
C ALA A 322 -14.30 -0.30 23.22
N GLU A 323 -14.26 -0.30 24.55
CA GLU A 323 -13.83 -1.48 25.34
C GLU A 323 -14.52 -2.78 24.89
N ASP A 324 -15.86 -2.76 24.77
CA ASP A 324 -16.66 -3.92 24.38
C ASP A 324 -17.41 -3.71 23.04
N GLU A 325 -16.95 -2.77 22.21
CA GLU A 325 -17.59 -2.48 20.91
C GLU A 325 -16.59 -2.58 19.75
N PHE A 326 -16.99 -3.29 18.70
CA PHE A 326 -16.13 -3.64 17.57
C PHE A 326 -16.81 -3.33 16.23
N LEU A 327 -16.00 -2.95 15.25
CA LEU A 327 -16.33 -2.89 13.84
C LEU A 327 -15.77 -4.15 13.17
N LEU A 328 -16.60 -4.90 12.45
CA LEU A 328 -16.12 -6.00 11.60
C LEU A 328 -16.60 -5.79 10.17
N VAL A 329 -15.67 -5.72 9.22
CA VAL A 329 -15.95 -5.52 7.79
C VAL A 329 -15.29 -6.63 7.02
N GLY A 330 -16.00 -7.40 6.20
CA GLY A 330 -15.34 -8.41 5.39
C GLY A 330 -16.26 -9.37 4.66
N PHE A 331 -15.65 -10.43 4.15
CA PHE A 331 -16.23 -11.45 3.29
C PHE A 331 -15.76 -12.83 3.75
N ASP A 332 -16.61 -13.85 3.57
CA ASP A 332 -16.17 -15.26 3.50
C ASP A 332 -15.33 -15.76 4.68
N THR A 333 -15.54 -15.16 5.86
CA THR A 333 -14.72 -15.40 7.05
C THR A 333 -15.63 -15.64 8.25
N ARG A 334 -15.36 -16.71 8.98
CA ARG A 334 -16.00 -16.97 10.27
C ARG A 334 -15.25 -16.28 11.39
N PHE A 335 -15.95 -15.71 12.35
CA PHE A 335 -15.34 -15.06 13.52
C PHE A 335 -15.87 -15.65 14.84
N THR A 336 -15.03 -15.67 15.87
CA THR A 336 -15.40 -16.09 17.22
C THR A 336 -14.68 -15.24 18.25
N PHE A 337 -15.43 -14.60 19.14
CA PHE A 337 -14.88 -13.81 20.24
C PHE A 337 -14.72 -14.65 21.51
N ARG A 338 -13.65 -14.38 22.26
CA ARG A 338 -13.44 -14.81 23.63
C ARG A 338 -12.89 -13.65 24.46
N PRO A 339 -13.14 -13.59 25.78
CA PRO A 339 -12.36 -12.73 26.64
C PRO A 339 -10.88 -13.08 26.52
N ALA A 340 -10.01 -12.06 26.64
CA ALA A 340 -8.56 -12.28 26.58
C ALA A 340 -8.13 -13.35 27.60
N TYR A 341 -7.21 -14.22 27.19
CA TYR A 341 -6.67 -15.25 28.08
C TYR A 341 -6.13 -14.64 29.38
N GLY A 342 -6.54 -15.20 30.52
CA GLY A 342 -6.16 -14.70 31.85
C GLY A 342 -6.98 -13.51 32.37
N SER A 343 -7.98 -13.02 31.64
CA SER A 343 -8.85 -11.91 32.07
C SER A 343 -9.79 -12.24 33.25
N GLY A 344 -9.86 -13.50 33.66
CA GLY A 344 -10.79 -13.97 34.70
C GLY A 344 -12.22 -14.17 34.20
N TYR A 345 -12.50 -13.95 32.91
CA TYR A 345 -13.76 -14.26 32.25
C TYR A 345 -13.58 -15.49 31.35
N ASN A 346 -14.65 -16.27 31.13
CA ASN A 346 -14.59 -17.50 30.34
C ASN A 346 -15.49 -17.51 29.10
N ALA A 347 -16.37 -16.52 28.94
CA ALA A 347 -17.18 -16.35 27.75
C ALA A 347 -17.41 -14.87 27.40
N ALA A 348 -17.60 -14.61 26.11
CA ALA A 348 -18.02 -13.33 25.57
C ALA A 348 -19.43 -13.53 24.97
N GLU A 349 -20.40 -12.78 25.48
CA GLU A 349 -21.78 -12.82 24.99
C GLU A 349 -22.02 -11.69 24.00
N TYR A 350 -22.68 -12.00 22.87
CA TYR A 350 -23.16 -10.99 21.94
C TYR A 350 -24.36 -10.26 22.53
N VAL A 351 -24.16 -9.02 22.97
CA VAL A 351 -25.25 -8.15 23.48
C VAL A 351 -26.07 -7.61 22.32
N LEU A 352 -25.39 -7.14 21.27
CA LEU A 352 -26.02 -6.60 20.08
C LEU A 352 -25.07 -6.72 18.88
N VAL A 353 -25.55 -7.27 17.77
CA VAL A 353 -24.82 -7.29 16.50
C VAL A 353 -25.69 -6.67 15.43
N GLU A 354 -25.28 -5.50 14.94
CA GLU A 354 -25.99 -4.77 13.91
C GLU A 354 -25.21 -4.85 12.60
N GLN A 355 -25.88 -5.21 11.51
CA GLN A 355 -25.37 -4.95 10.17
C GLN A 355 -25.87 -3.60 9.70
N GLY A 356 -25.02 -2.83 9.04
CA GLY A 356 -25.39 -1.50 8.56
C GLY A 356 -24.29 -0.80 7.78
N ARG A 357 -24.31 0.53 7.83
CA ARG A 357 -23.32 1.40 7.20
C ARG A 357 -23.13 2.68 8.00
N TYR A 358 -22.05 3.39 7.74
CA TYR A 358 -21.82 4.74 8.21
C TYR A 358 -22.21 5.74 7.13
N GLU A 359 -22.99 6.76 7.52
CA GLU A 359 -23.24 7.98 6.76
C GLU A 359 -22.49 9.11 7.47
N GLY A 360 -21.32 9.46 6.95
CA GLY A 360 -20.35 10.26 7.70
C GLY A 360 -19.93 9.52 8.98
N ASN A 361 -20.17 10.13 10.14
CA ASN A 361 -19.86 9.53 11.45
C ASN A 361 -21.05 8.79 12.09
N GLN A 362 -22.22 8.82 11.47
CA GLN A 362 -23.44 8.23 12.03
C GLN A 362 -23.64 6.80 11.56
N TRP A 363 -23.93 5.91 12.50
CA TRP A 363 -24.27 4.52 12.21
C TRP A 363 -25.74 4.40 11.80
N VAL A 364 -25.98 3.80 10.63
CA VAL A 364 -27.30 3.47 10.10
C VAL A 364 -27.45 1.96 10.09
N ARG A 365 -28.21 1.43 11.05
CA ARG A 365 -28.55 0.00 11.12
C ARG A 365 -29.46 -0.38 9.95
N GLU A 366 -29.14 -1.49 9.29
CA GLU A 366 -29.98 -2.15 8.30
C GLU A 366 -30.73 -3.34 8.90
N ARG A 367 -30.04 -4.18 9.69
CA ARG A 367 -30.65 -5.32 10.40
C ARG A 367 -29.86 -5.73 11.63
N ILE A 368 -30.46 -6.57 12.47
CA ILE A 368 -29.79 -7.22 13.61
C ILE A 368 -29.42 -8.64 13.19
N TRP A 369 -28.22 -9.09 13.53
CA TRP A 369 -27.84 -10.49 13.47
C TRP A 369 -28.17 -11.15 14.81
N ASN A 370 -28.90 -12.26 14.77
CA ASN A 370 -29.21 -13.10 15.93
C ASN A 370 -29.51 -14.54 15.45
N GLY A 371 -29.72 -15.47 16.39
CA GLY A 371 -30.01 -16.88 16.07
C GLY A 371 -28.94 -17.49 15.18
N ASP A 372 -29.36 -18.16 14.10
CA ASP A 372 -28.46 -18.87 13.18
C ASP A 372 -27.36 -17.99 12.58
N ALA A 373 -27.64 -16.70 12.36
CA ALA A 373 -26.64 -15.76 11.83
C ALA A 373 -25.42 -15.62 12.77
N LEU A 374 -25.65 -15.61 14.09
CA LEU A 374 -24.58 -15.59 15.10
C LEU A 374 -24.11 -16.99 15.50
N TYR A 375 -24.97 -18.00 15.43
CA TYR A 375 -24.55 -19.38 15.66
C TYR A 375 -23.45 -19.80 14.68
N HIS A 376 -23.61 -19.43 13.40
CA HIS A 376 -22.57 -19.65 12.39
C HIS A 376 -21.47 -18.58 12.46
N SER A 377 -21.82 -17.30 12.68
CA SER A 377 -20.87 -16.16 12.73
C SER A 377 -19.96 -16.07 11.49
N THR A 378 -20.53 -16.31 10.30
CA THR A 378 -19.80 -16.28 9.02
C THR A 378 -20.21 -15.07 8.20
N LEU A 379 -19.23 -14.24 7.82
CA LEU A 379 -19.44 -13.14 6.89
C LEU A 379 -19.85 -13.70 5.51
N PRO A 380 -20.88 -13.14 4.86
CA PRO A 380 -21.38 -13.67 3.60
C PRO A 380 -20.43 -13.36 2.44
N ALA A 381 -20.63 -14.04 1.31
CA ALA A 381 -19.88 -13.78 0.08
C ALA A 381 -20.03 -12.34 -0.39
N ASP A 382 -21.22 -11.73 -0.25
CA ASP A 382 -21.47 -10.32 -0.61
C ASP A 382 -20.93 -9.30 0.40
N GLY A 383 -20.39 -9.81 1.50
CA GLY A 383 -19.77 -9.03 2.55
C GLY A 383 -20.75 -8.40 3.52
N ALA A 384 -20.25 -8.04 4.70
CA ALA A 384 -21.02 -7.33 5.72
C ALA A 384 -20.14 -6.33 6.47
N VAL A 385 -20.77 -5.26 6.93
CA VAL A 385 -20.24 -4.31 7.92
C VAL A 385 -21.07 -4.51 9.18
N LEU A 386 -20.44 -4.98 10.24
CA LEU A 386 -21.06 -5.26 11.53
C LEU A 386 -20.54 -4.29 12.58
N ARG A 387 -21.44 -3.79 13.42
CA ARG A 387 -21.13 -3.22 14.73
C ARG A 387 -21.52 -4.25 15.79
N ILE A 388 -20.53 -4.71 16.55
CA ILE A 388 -20.65 -5.79 17.51
C ILE A 388 -20.45 -5.20 18.90
N LYS A 389 -21.42 -5.40 19.79
CA LYS A 389 -21.32 -5.09 21.22
C LYS A 389 -21.32 -6.38 22.01
N LEU A 390 -20.32 -6.52 22.88
CA LEU A 390 -20.11 -7.71 23.69
C LEU A 390 -20.31 -7.44 25.18
N ARG A 391 -20.36 -8.51 25.94
CA ARG A 391 -20.23 -8.50 27.39
C ARG A 391 -19.37 -9.70 27.81
N LYS A 392 -18.31 -9.45 28.57
CA LYS A 392 -17.52 -10.49 29.25
C LYS A 392 -18.35 -11.08 30.39
N VAL A 393 -18.44 -12.40 30.46
CA VAL A 393 -19.15 -13.10 31.54
C VAL A 393 -18.28 -14.17 32.17
N GLN A 394 -18.44 -14.31 33.49
CA GLN A 394 -17.99 -15.47 34.23
C GLN A 394 -19.17 -16.44 34.27
N SER A 395 -19.13 -17.49 33.46
CA SER A 395 -20.12 -18.55 33.63
C SER A 395 -19.87 -19.22 34.98
N ALA A 396 -20.93 -19.43 35.77
CA ALA A 396 -20.88 -20.13 37.06
C ALA A 396 -20.55 -21.64 36.92
N GLY A 397 -20.18 -22.10 35.73
CA GLY A 397 -19.90 -23.49 35.42
C GLY A 397 -18.44 -23.85 35.71
N ASN A 398 -18.09 -23.97 36.98
CA ASN A 398 -17.03 -24.89 37.37
C ASN A 398 -17.53 -26.31 37.04
N ILE A 399 -17.38 -26.75 35.79
CA ILE A 399 -17.23 -28.18 35.55
C ILE A 399 -15.88 -28.50 36.18
N ARG A 400 -15.89 -29.03 37.40
CA ARG A 400 -14.75 -29.80 37.89
C ARG A 400 -14.59 -30.95 36.91
N GLU A 401 -13.72 -30.80 35.92
CA GLU A 401 -13.15 -31.95 35.24
C GLU A 401 -12.40 -32.75 36.31
N LYS A 402 -13.05 -33.81 36.81
CA LYS A 402 -12.29 -34.86 37.47
C LYS A 402 -11.42 -35.50 36.40
N ALA A 403 -10.11 -35.56 36.64
CA ALA A 403 -9.24 -36.39 35.84
C ALA A 403 -9.82 -37.82 35.79
N ASN A 404 -9.74 -38.47 34.63
CA ASN A 404 -10.29 -39.82 34.39
C ASN A 404 -9.74 -40.92 35.33
N PHE A 405 -8.78 -40.60 36.19
CA PHE A 405 -8.16 -41.51 37.16
C PHE A 405 -8.77 -41.45 38.57
N ASP A 406 -9.63 -40.46 38.88
CA ASP A 406 -10.32 -40.38 40.18
C ASP A 406 -11.63 -41.18 40.16
N LYS A 407 -11.50 -42.50 40.11
CA LYS A 407 -12.55 -43.44 40.54
C LYS A 407 -12.22 -43.92 41.96
N ASN A 408 -12.97 -43.44 42.95
CA ASN A 408 -13.17 -44.13 44.22
C ASN A 408 -14.60 -44.64 44.25
#